data_AF-A0A3C1W8V7-F1
#
_entry.id   AF-A0A3C1W8V7-F1
#
_cell.length_a   1.000
_cell.length_b   1.000
_cell.length_c   1.000
_cell.angle_alpha   90.00
_cell.angle_beta   90.00
_cell.angle_gamma   90.00
#
_symmetry.space_group_name_H-M   'P 1'
#
loop_
_entity.id
_entity.type
_entity.pdbx_description
1 polymer ?
#
loop_
_entity_poly.entity_id
_entity_poly.type
_entity_poly.pdbx_seq_one_letter_code
_entity_poly.pdbx_strand_id
1 'polypeptide(L)'
;MAIGVASAQVAPPENISLGLLGDGNSALDFNTFGSVIDTELGLFAGNGALLAENDDTTNLQSQIEIPFGLPVGTYYLAVGRFDTVFGDGFFANGLSGGDFILNYGAGQTTGGTIGAVGVVWFSFEIATEPEPDPEALTLSSVDLNRNRLTISWRTNKGVSYRVQRSSDLQSWTDVGPERLGNGNSLSHTQALNTESAFLRVIIP
;
A
#
# COMPACT_ATOMS: atom_id res chain seq x y z
N MET A 1 -13.12 35.84 -25.19
CA MET A 1 -12.33 35.41 -24.02
C MET A 1 -13.23 34.54 -23.16
N ALA A 2 -13.00 33.23 -23.15
CA ALA A 2 -13.65 32.34 -22.19
C ALA A 2 -12.85 32.42 -20.88
N ILE A 3 -13.46 32.95 -19.82
CA ILE A 3 -12.88 32.94 -18.48
C ILE A 3 -13.01 31.51 -17.98
N GLY A 4 -11.91 30.75 -18.02
CA GLY A 4 -11.83 29.47 -17.33
C GLY A 4 -11.86 29.75 -15.84
N VAL A 5 -12.97 29.43 -15.17
CA VAL A 5 -13.00 29.32 -13.73
C VAL A 5 -12.24 28.05 -13.37
N ALA A 6 -10.96 28.20 -13.04
CA ALA A 6 -10.28 27.16 -12.28
C ALA A 6 -11.04 27.03 -10.95
N SER A 7 -11.72 25.90 -10.75
CA SER A 7 -12.25 25.53 -9.45
C SER A 7 -11.09 25.55 -8.47
N ALA A 8 -11.12 26.45 -7.49
CA ALA A 8 -10.12 26.49 -6.45
C ALA A 8 -10.17 25.14 -5.71
N GLN A 9 -9.13 24.32 -5.91
CA GLN A 9 -8.95 23.10 -5.14
C GLN A 9 -8.80 23.51 -3.67
N VAL A 10 -9.80 23.19 -2.86
CA VAL A 10 -9.76 23.40 -1.41
C VAL A 10 -8.72 22.44 -0.85
N ALA A 11 -7.80 22.94 -0.03
CA ALA A 11 -6.80 22.10 0.61
C ALA A 11 -7.48 21.05 1.51
N PRO A 12 -6.94 19.83 1.61
CA PRO A 12 -7.50 18.81 2.49
C PRO A 12 -7.49 19.28 3.95
N PRO A 13 -8.53 18.96 4.74
CA PRO A 13 -8.60 19.26 6.17
C PRO A 13 -7.44 18.64 6.98
N GLU A 14 -7.21 19.14 8.20
CA GLU A 14 -6.32 18.47 9.16
C GLU A 14 -6.83 17.05 9.42
N ASN A 15 -5.93 16.07 9.31
CA ASN A 15 -6.30 14.66 9.24
C ASN A 15 -5.30 13.75 9.96
N ILE A 16 -5.75 12.55 10.28
CA ILE A 16 -4.95 11.47 10.86
C ILE A 16 -4.62 10.43 9.77
N SER A 17 -3.34 10.16 9.55
CA SER A 17 -2.92 9.18 8.54
C SER A 17 -3.16 7.74 9.00
N LEU A 18 -3.86 6.95 8.18
CA LEU A 18 -4.04 5.50 8.34
C LEU A 18 -2.96 4.70 7.60
N GLY A 19 -2.10 5.35 6.82
CA GLY A 19 -1.03 4.73 6.04
C GLY A 19 -1.47 4.19 4.67
N LEU A 20 -0.73 3.20 4.17
CA LEU A 20 -0.99 2.51 2.91
C LEU A 20 -2.02 1.39 3.14
N LEU A 21 -3.15 1.42 2.43
CA LEU A 21 -4.27 0.48 2.65
C LEU A 21 -4.59 -0.42 1.45
N GLY A 22 -3.82 -0.36 0.37
CA GLY A 22 -4.04 -1.25 -0.76
C GLY A 22 -3.14 -0.97 -1.95
N ASP A 23 -3.25 -1.85 -2.95
CA ASP A 23 -2.42 -1.94 -4.16
C ASP A 23 -3.12 -1.45 -5.44
N GLY A 24 -4.37 -1.02 -5.33
CA GLY A 24 -5.22 -0.66 -6.46
C GLY A 24 -6.36 -1.64 -6.73
N ASN A 25 -6.26 -2.88 -6.23
CA ASN A 25 -7.22 -3.96 -6.49
C ASN A 25 -7.75 -4.63 -5.21
N SER A 26 -7.09 -4.37 -4.07
CA SER A 26 -7.49 -4.89 -2.78
C SER A 26 -8.82 -4.29 -2.32
N ALA A 27 -9.77 -5.14 -1.94
CA ALA A 27 -11.03 -4.70 -1.37
C ALA A 27 -10.80 -3.86 -0.11
N LEU A 28 -11.58 -2.78 0.04
CA LEU A 28 -11.56 -1.92 1.22
C LEU A 28 -12.92 -1.97 1.92
N ASP A 29 -12.90 -1.99 3.24
CA ASP A 29 -14.09 -1.87 4.09
C ASP A 29 -13.76 -0.87 5.18
N PHE A 30 -14.57 0.19 5.25
CA PHE A 30 -14.54 1.18 6.32
C PHE A 30 -15.86 1.12 7.06
N ASN A 31 -15.84 0.84 8.35
CA ASN A 31 -17.06 0.81 9.16
C ASN A 31 -16.82 1.36 10.56
N THR A 32 -17.89 1.82 11.20
CA THR A 32 -17.86 2.34 12.56
C THR A 32 -18.41 1.35 13.58
N PHE A 33 -18.46 0.04 13.23
CA PHE A 33 -19.05 -0.98 14.08
C PHE A 33 -18.41 -1.03 15.48
N GLY A 34 -19.27 -1.16 16.49
CA GLY A 34 -18.89 -1.08 17.90
C GLY A 34 -18.96 0.33 18.48
N SER A 35 -19.16 1.36 17.66
CA SER A 35 -19.52 2.69 18.14
C SER A 35 -20.88 2.68 18.82
N VAL A 36 -21.00 3.44 19.90
CA VAL A 36 -22.26 3.58 20.66
C VAL A 36 -23.10 4.77 20.20
N ILE A 37 -22.53 5.61 19.34
CA ILE A 37 -23.21 6.75 18.74
C ILE A 37 -23.69 6.39 17.33
N ASP A 38 -24.66 7.17 16.88
CA ASP A 38 -25.08 7.24 15.49
C ASP A 38 -23.98 7.93 14.66
N THR A 39 -23.49 7.28 13.60
CA THR A 39 -22.31 7.74 12.84
C THR A 39 -22.65 7.92 11.38
N GLU A 40 -21.87 8.76 10.70
CA GLU A 40 -21.89 8.90 9.24
C GLU A 40 -20.48 8.89 8.67
N LEU A 41 -20.30 8.28 7.50
CA LEU A 41 -19.04 8.22 6.77
C LEU A 41 -19.13 8.96 5.44
N GLY A 42 -18.08 9.71 5.11
CA GLY A 42 -17.86 10.29 3.79
C GLY A 42 -16.46 9.96 3.26
N LEU A 43 -16.36 9.40 2.06
CA LEU A 43 -15.11 9.06 1.38
C LEU A 43 -14.83 10.03 0.23
N PHE A 44 -13.62 10.58 0.19
CA PHE A 44 -13.20 11.60 -0.76
C PHE A 44 -11.93 11.22 -1.50
N ALA A 45 -11.85 11.61 -2.78
CA ALA A 45 -10.61 11.58 -3.56
C ALA A 45 -9.65 12.70 -3.12
N GLY A 46 -8.37 12.57 -3.48
CA GLY A 46 -7.35 13.59 -3.14
C GLY A 46 -7.56 14.97 -3.78
N ASN A 47 -8.43 15.09 -4.79
CA ASN A 47 -8.85 16.38 -5.35
C ASN A 47 -10.07 16.99 -4.61
N GLY A 48 -10.57 16.33 -3.57
CA GLY A 48 -11.72 16.76 -2.76
C GLY A 48 -13.09 16.31 -3.29
N ALA A 49 -13.15 15.53 -4.38
CA ALA A 49 -14.42 14.99 -4.87
C ALA A 49 -14.99 13.94 -3.90
N LEU A 50 -16.28 14.03 -3.60
CA LEU A 50 -17.00 13.02 -2.82
C LEU A 50 -17.20 11.77 -3.68
N LEU A 51 -16.75 10.62 -3.17
CA LEU A 51 -16.80 9.33 -3.87
C LEU A 51 -17.94 8.45 -3.36
N ALA A 52 -18.14 8.45 -2.05
CA ALA A 52 -19.17 7.66 -1.38
C ALA A 52 -19.51 8.28 -0.04
N GLU A 53 -20.73 8.05 0.43
CA GLU A 53 -21.16 8.37 1.78
C GLU A 53 -22.13 7.29 2.27
N ASN A 54 -22.18 7.09 3.58
CA ASN A 54 -23.19 6.24 4.19
C ASN A 54 -23.46 6.66 5.63
N ASP A 55 -24.73 6.62 6.02
CA ASP A 55 -25.23 6.95 7.36
C ASP A 55 -25.43 5.65 8.16
N ASP A 56 -26.32 4.79 7.70
CA ASP A 56 -26.70 3.57 8.39
C ASP A 56 -26.30 2.28 7.68
N THR A 57 -26.16 1.20 8.45
CA THR A 57 -26.25 -0.17 7.94
C THR A 57 -27.55 -0.82 8.44
N THR A 58 -27.47 -2.03 9.01
CA THR A 58 -28.62 -2.63 9.70
C THR A 58 -28.81 -2.07 11.11
N ASN A 59 -27.82 -1.33 11.61
CA ASN A 59 -27.82 -0.54 12.85
C ASN A 59 -27.50 0.93 12.53
N LEU A 60 -27.35 1.76 13.57
CA LEU A 60 -26.99 3.18 13.48
C LEU A 60 -25.50 3.44 13.20
N GLN A 61 -24.78 2.45 12.70
CA GLN A 61 -23.36 2.57 12.37
C GLN A 61 -23.19 2.43 10.87
N SER A 62 -22.30 3.24 10.32
CA SER A 62 -22.07 3.31 8.88
C SER A 62 -21.05 2.30 8.40
N GLN A 63 -21.14 2.01 7.11
CA GLN A 63 -20.15 1.22 6.38
C GLN A 63 -20.02 1.72 4.93
N ILE A 64 -18.79 1.80 4.42
CA ILE A 64 -18.48 2.01 3.01
C ILE A 64 -17.61 0.83 2.55
N GLU A 65 -18.16 0.00 1.66
CA GLU A 65 -17.45 -1.12 1.03
C GLU A 65 -17.01 -0.78 -0.39
N ILE A 66 -15.72 -0.96 -0.69
CA ILE A 66 -15.14 -0.81 -2.02
C ILE A 66 -14.57 -2.18 -2.44
N PRO A 67 -15.40 -3.09 -2.99
CA PRO A 67 -15.02 -4.50 -3.19
C PRO A 67 -13.92 -4.73 -4.23
N PHE A 68 -13.67 -3.75 -5.10
CA PHE A 68 -12.64 -3.82 -6.15
C PHE A 68 -11.43 -2.92 -5.86
N GLY A 69 -11.38 -2.33 -4.66
CA GLY A 69 -10.38 -1.33 -4.31
C GLY A 69 -10.59 0.01 -5.00
N LEU A 70 -9.68 0.94 -4.70
CA LEU A 70 -9.62 2.26 -5.30
C LEU A 70 -8.38 2.34 -6.19
N PRO A 71 -8.36 3.17 -7.24
CA PRO A 71 -7.13 3.45 -7.99
C PRO A 71 -5.99 3.97 -7.09
N VAL A 72 -4.76 3.92 -7.62
CA VAL A 72 -3.62 4.55 -6.94
C VAL A 72 -3.86 6.03 -6.72
N GLY A 73 -3.66 6.49 -5.49
CA GLY A 73 -3.81 7.87 -5.08
C GLY A 73 -3.99 8.05 -3.58
N THR A 74 -4.09 9.32 -3.19
CA THR A 74 -4.42 9.73 -1.83
C THR A 74 -5.93 9.91 -1.67
N TYR A 75 -6.46 9.44 -0.55
CA TYR A 75 -7.88 9.47 -0.23
C TYR A 75 -8.11 9.96 1.19
N TYR A 76 -9.31 10.46 1.45
CA TYR A 76 -9.71 11.01 2.74
C TYR A 76 -11.02 10.40 3.19
N LEU A 77 -11.13 10.12 4.48
CA LEU A 77 -12.34 9.60 5.11
C LEU A 77 -12.76 10.55 6.22
N ALA A 78 -14.00 11.02 6.18
CA ALA A 78 -14.62 11.79 7.24
C ALA A 78 -15.54 10.89 8.07
N VAL A 79 -15.45 11.00 9.39
CA VAL A 79 -16.39 10.38 10.33
C VAL A 79 -17.15 11.49 11.05
N GLY A 80 -18.46 11.51 10.86
CA GLY A 80 -19.41 12.40 11.52
C GLY A 80 -20.38 11.63 12.40
N ARG A 81 -21.32 12.37 13.00
CA ARG A 81 -22.52 11.81 13.63
C ARG A 81 -23.74 12.31 12.88
N PHE A 82 -24.83 11.57 12.97
CA PHE A 82 -26.11 12.06 12.48
C PHE A 82 -26.43 13.47 13.04
N ASP A 83 -26.73 14.48 12.22
CA ASP A 83 -26.91 14.53 10.75
C ASP A 83 -25.78 15.37 10.11
N THR A 84 -24.85 14.72 9.43
CA THR A 84 -23.63 15.26 8.81
C THR A 84 -23.81 15.29 7.30
N VAL A 85 -23.70 16.50 6.74
CA VAL A 85 -23.79 16.68 5.29
C VAL A 85 -22.40 16.66 4.67
N PHE A 86 -22.17 15.78 3.69
CA PHE A 86 -20.94 15.73 2.88
C PHE A 86 -21.13 16.33 1.49
N GLY A 87 -20.03 16.77 0.86
CA GLY A 87 -20.05 17.30 -0.51
C GLY A 87 -18.66 17.58 -1.07
N ASP A 88 -18.58 17.84 -2.37
CA ASP A 88 -17.32 18.12 -3.06
C ASP A 88 -16.51 19.28 -2.44
N GLY A 89 -15.19 19.24 -2.65
CA GLY A 89 -14.26 20.22 -2.12
C GLY A 89 -13.95 20.01 -0.63
N PHE A 90 -14.00 18.75 -0.16
CA PHE A 90 -13.89 18.38 1.26
C PHE A 90 -14.97 19.05 2.13
N PHE A 91 -16.17 19.26 1.59
CA PHE A 91 -17.27 19.79 2.38
C PHE A 91 -17.78 18.70 3.33
N ALA A 92 -17.74 19.00 4.62
CA ALA A 92 -18.39 18.20 5.65
C ALA A 92 -18.89 19.15 6.75
N ASN A 93 -20.18 19.07 7.08
CA ASN A 93 -20.79 19.88 8.11
C ASN A 93 -21.63 18.98 9.02
N GLY A 94 -21.07 18.65 10.17
CA GLY A 94 -21.69 17.78 11.17
C GLY A 94 -21.86 18.47 12.52
N LEU A 95 -22.53 17.79 13.44
CA LEU A 95 -22.72 18.25 14.81
C LEU A 95 -21.65 17.65 15.73
N SER A 96 -21.35 18.32 16.85
CA SER A 96 -20.49 17.74 17.88
C SER A 96 -21.07 16.43 18.38
N GLY A 97 -20.28 15.36 18.37
CA GLY A 97 -20.68 14.02 18.78
C GLY A 97 -19.98 13.57 20.05
N GLY A 98 -19.59 12.31 20.04
CA GLY A 98 -18.85 11.66 21.11
C GLY A 98 -17.76 10.76 20.55
N ASP A 99 -17.34 9.79 21.34
CA ASP A 99 -16.32 8.83 20.93
C ASP A 99 -16.88 7.84 19.92
N PHE A 100 -16.06 7.53 18.91
CA PHE A 100 -16.36 6.53 17.89
C PHE A 100 -15.19 5.55 17.71
N ILE A 101 -15.53 4.39 17.16
CA ILE A 101 -14.60 3.39 16.66
C ILE A 101 -14.63 3.46 15.13
N LEU A 102 -13.46 3.37 14.50
CA LEU A 102 -13.31 3.20 13.05
C LEU A 102 -12.52 1.93 12.79
N ASN A 103 -13.14 0.97 12.11
CA ASN A 103 -12.49 -0.22 11.59
C ASN A 103 -12.16 -0.02 10.11
N TYR A 104 -10.97 -0.44 9.69
CA TYR A 104 -10.47 -0.22 8.34
C TYR A 104 -9.45 -1.28 7.91
N GLY A 105 -9.19 -1.36 6.61
CA GLY A 105 -8.16 -2.23 6.04
C GLY A 105 -8.34 -3.71 6.41
N ALA A 106 -7.24 -4.42 6.65
CA ALA A 106 -7.25 -5.84 7.01
C ALA A 106 -7.56 -6.09 8.51
N GLY A 107 -8.62 -5.47 9.04
CA GLY A 107 -9.07 -5.62 10.42
C GLY A 107 -8.36 -4.73 11.44
N GLN A 108 -7.89 -3.56 11.00
CA GLN A 108 -7.31 -2.54 11.88
C GLN A 108 -8.42 -1.72 12.53
N THR A 109 -8.17 -1.19 13.72
CA THR A 109 -9.12 -0.36 14.45
C THR A 109 -8.42 0.89 14.99
N THR A 110 -9.07 2.03 14.85
CA THR A 110 -8.72 3.31 15.47
C THR A 110 -9.99 3.96 16.02
N GLY A 111 -9.91 5.20 16.46
CA GLY A 111 -11.05 5.97 16.90
C GLY A 111 -10.69 7.42 17.17
N GLY A 112 -11.66 8.15 17.70
CA GLY A 112 -11.49 9.53 18.09
C GLY A 112 -12.75 10.05 18.75
N THR A 113 -12.76 11.35 19.05
CA THR A 113 -13.92 12.06 19.58
C THR A 113 -14.39 13.07 18.54
N ILE A 114 -15.65 13.00 18.13
CA ILE A 114 -16.26 14.01 17.26
C ILE A 114 -16.52 15.27 18.12
N GLY A 115 -15.55 16.18 18.13
CA GLY A 115 -15.63 17.44 18.88
C GLY A 115 -16.49 18.51 18.18
N ALA A 116 -16.32 19.77 18.59
CA ALA A 116 -17.13 20.89 18.11
C ALA A 116 -17.05 21.16 16.59
N VAL A 117 -16.01 20.67 15.91
CA VAL A 117 -15.87 20.74 14.43
C VAL A 117 -16.88 19.83 13.73
N GLY A 118 -17.41 18.82 14.44
CA GLY A 118 -18.49 17.96 13.96
C GLY A 118 -18.05 16.78 13.08
N VAL A 119 -16.78 16.74 12.67
CA VAL A 119 -16.19 15.64 11.90
C VAL A 119 -14.75 15.40 12.30
N VAL A 120 -14.31 14.14 12.20
CA VAL A 120 -12.90 13.75 12.30
C VAL A 120 -12.44 13.22 10.95
N TRP A 121 -11.30 13.72 10.47
CA TRP A 121 -10.75 13.38 9.17
C TRP A 121 -9.58 12.43 9.29
N PHE A 122 -9.55 11.46 8.38
CA PHE A 122 -8.47 10.52 8.17
C PHE A 122 -7.97 10.61 6.73
N SER A 123 -6.70 10.26 6.51
CA SER A 123 -6.15 10.10 5.16
C SER A 123 -5.54 8.72 4.99
N PHE A 124 -5.55 8.19 3.78
CA PHE A 124 -4.85 6.96 3.44
C PHE A 124 -4.35 6.99 1.99
N GLU A 125 -3.34 6.17 1.73
CA GLU A 125 -2.78 6.01 0.40
C GLU A 125 -3.20 4.66 -0.17
N ILE A 126 -3.47 4.65 -1.47
CA ILE A 126 -3.42 3.47 -2.31
C ILE A 126 -2.23 3.65 -3.24
N ALA A 127 -1.28 2.75 -3.16
CA ALA A 127 -0.14 2.73 -4.04
C ALA A 127 0.03 1.30 -4.49
N THR A 128 0.44 1.07 -5.74
CA THR A 128 0.91 -0.25 -6.13
C THR A 128 1.88 -0.72 -5.05
N GLU A 129 1.63 -1.90 -4.46
CA GLU A 129 2.65 -2.53 -3.63
C GLU A 129 3.93 -2.44 -4.44
N PRO A 130 4.99 -1.78 -3.94
CA PRO A 130 6.22 -1.74 -4.69
C PRO A 130 6.57 -3.20 -4.90
N GLU A 131 6.53 -3.67 -6.17
CA GLU A 131 7.22 -4.88 -6.57
C GLU A 131 8.51 -4.86 -5.76
N PRO A 132 8.73 -5.84 -4.87
CA PRO A 132 9.77 -5.74 -3.86
C PRO A 132 11.00 -5.27 -4.60
N ASP A 133 11.45 -4.03 -4.36
CA ASP A 133 12.59 -3.45 -5.06
C ASP A 133 13.68 -4.50 -4.84
N PRO A 134 14.09 -5.27 -5.87
CA PRO A 134 14.47 -6.66 -5.69
C PRO A 134 15.67 -6.73 -4.78
N GLU A 135 15.46 -6.81 -3.45
CA GLU A 135 16.37 -6.29 -2.40
C GLU A 135 17.81 -6.42 -2.86
N ALA A 136 18.33 -5.40 -3.55
CA ALA A 136 19.36 -5.54 -4.58
C ALA A 136 20.18 -6.83 -4.43
N LEU A 137 19.72 -7.97 -4.99
CA LEU A 137 20.12 -9.33 -4.59
C LEU A 137 21.46 -9.37 -3.86
N THR A 138 21.44 -9.17 -2.54
CA THR A 138 22.67 -8.85 -1.84
C THR A 138 23.49 -10.12 -1.73
N LEU A 139 24.69 -10.10 -2.31
CA LEU A 139 25.63 -11.19 -2.11
C LEU A 139 26.00 -11.22 -0.62
N SER A 140 25.60 -12.28 0.04
CA SER A 140 25.91 -12.54 1.45
C SER A 140 27.37 -12.94 1.62
N SER A 141 27.96 -13.64 0.64
CA SER A 141 29.40 -13.93 0.61
C SER A 141 29.91 -14.14 -0.81
N VAL A 142 31.20 -13.86 -0.99
CA VAL A 142 31.98 -14.18 -2.19
C VAL A 142 33.28 -14.84 -1.73
N ASP A 143 33.40 -16.15 -1.97
CA ASP A 143 34.54 -16.94 -1.53
C ASP A 143 35.35 -17.49 -2.70
N LEU A 144 36.67 -17.26 -2.69
CA LEU A 144 37.61 -17.79 -3.67
C LEU A 144 38.46 -18.89 -3.03
N ASN A 145 38.33 -20.13 -3.50
CA ASN A 145 39.09 -21.26 -2.97
C ASN A 145 39.42 -22.27 -4.08
N ARG A 146 40.69 -22.66 -4.22
CA ARG A 146 41.16 -23.69 -5.16
C ARG A 146 40.51 -23.61 -6.56
N ASN A 147 40.63 -22.47 -7.24
CA ASN A 147 40.04 -22.21 -8.56
C ASN A 147 38.51 -22.27 -8.60
N ARG A 148 37.82 -21.99 -7.49
CA ARG A 148 36.36 -21.91 -7.43
C ARG A 148 35.92 -20.61 -6.79
N LEU A 149 34.90 -20.01 -7.38
CA LEU A 149 34.14 -18.88 -6.88
C LEU A 149 32.83 -19.40 -6.33
N THR A 150 32.57 -19.16 -5.04
CA THR A 150 31.26 -19.40 -4.43
C THR A 150 30.60 -18.06 -4.16
N ILE A 151 29.41 -17.86 -4.70
CA ILE A 151 28.53 -16.74 -4.36
C ILE A 151 27.38 -17.25 -3.53
N SER A 152 27.01 -16.52 -2.48
CA SER A 152 25.84 -16.83 -1.63
C SER A 152 24.91 -15.63 -1.55
N TRP A 153 23.60 -15.85 -1.50
CA TRP A 153 22.58 -14.80 -1.37
C TRP A 153 21.44 -15.28 -0.47
N ARG A 154 20.73 -14.35 0.16
CA ARG A 154 19.51 -14.65 0.92
C ARG A 154 18.34 -14.90 -0.02
N THR A 155 17.41 -15.76 0.41
CA THR A 155 16.20 -16.06 -0.35
C THR A 155 14.94 -15.78 0.45
N ASN A 156 13.90 -15.35 -0.26
CA ASN A 156 12.54 -15.29 0.23
C ASN A 156 11.86 -16.64 -0.03
N LYS A 157 11.08 -17.12 0.96
CA LYS A 157 10.38 -18.40 0.86
C LYS A 157 9.35 -18.35 -0.28
N GLY A 158 9.42 -19.30 -1.20
CA GLY A 158 8.49 -19.41 -2.33
C GLY A 158 8.87 -18.59 -3.57
N VAL A 159 9.94 -17.78 -3.51
CA VAL A 159 10.46 -17.04 -4.67
C VAL A 159 11.50 -17.89 -5.39
N SER A 160 11.45 -17.91 -6.73
CA SER A 160 12.43 -18.62 -7.55
C SER A 160 13.66 -17.77 -7.86
N TYR A 161 14.84 -18.40 -7.90
CA TYR A 161 16.11 -17.73 -8.15
C TYR A 161 16.90 -18.44 -9.24
N ARG A 162 17.62 -17.67 -10.06
CA ARG A 162 18.47 -18.19 -11.13
C ARG A 162 19.81 -17.46 -11.17
N VAL A 163 20.88 -18.21 -11.42
CA VAL A 163 22.21 -17.64 -11.62
C VAL A 163 22.48 -17.52 -13.10
N GLN A 164 23.01 -16.39 -13.54
CA GLN A 164 23.41 -16.15 -14.92
C GLN A 164 24.88 -15.73 -15.00
N ARG A 165 25.51 -16.06 -16.12
CA ARG A 165 26.89 -15.67 -16.46
C ARG A 165 26.90 -14.84 -17.74
N SER A 166 27.82 -13.90 -17.81
CA SER A 166 28.10 -13.11 -19.00
C SER A 166 29.60 -12.89 -19.17
N SER A 167 30.06 -12.74 -20.42
CA SER A 167 31.42 -12.31 -20.76
C SER A 167 31.52 -10.82 -21.11
N ASP A 168 30.40 -10.15 -21.37
CA ASP A 168 30.33 -8.81 -21.97
C ASP A 168 29.35 -7.86 -21.25
N LEU A 169 28.71 -8.30 -20.16
CA LEU A 169 27.62 -7.62 -19.43
C LEU A 169 26.32 -7.42 -20.23
N GLN A 170 26.26 -7.88 -21.49
CA GLN A 170 25.12 -7.70 -22.38
C GLN A 170 24.38 -9.02 -22.62
N SER A 171 25.13 -10.06 -22.96
CA SER A 171 24.64 -11.40 -23.24
C SER A 171 24.76 -12.26 -21.98
N TRP A 172 23.63 -12.74 -21.46
CA TRP A 172 23.57 -13.53 -20.24
C TRP A 172 23.05 -14.94 -20.52
N THR A 173 23.70 -15.94 -19.94
CA THR A 173 23.31 -17.35 -20.05
C THR A 173 23.09 -17.96 -18.68
N ASP A 174 22.09 -18.82 -18.55
CA ASP A 174 21.76 -19.50 -17.29
C ASP A 174 22.86 -20.49 -16.87
N VAL A 175 23.20 -20.47 -15.58
CA VAL A 175 24.19 -21.37 -14.97
C VAL A 175 23.52 -22.22 -13.90
N GLY A 176 23.01 -23.36 -14.33
CA GLY A 176 22.28 -24.31 -13.50
C GLY A 176 20.77 -24.06 -13.49
N PRO A 177 20.01 -24.87 -12.73
CA PRO A 177 18.56 -24.78 -12.69
C PRO A 177 18.07 -23.60 -11.87
N GLU A 178 16.82 -23.23 -12.11
CA GLU A 178 16.05 -22.40 -11.20
C GLU A 178 15.90 -23.09 -9.83
N ARG A 179 15.99 -22.31 -8.76
CA ARG A 179 15.92 -22.82 -7.38
C ARG A 179 14.93 -22.03 -6.56
N LEU A 180 14.01 -22.75 -5.93
CA LEU A 180 13.04 -22.18 -5.03
C LEU A 180 13.70 -21.76 -3.71
N GLY A 181 13.47 -20.51 -3.33
CA GLY A 181 13.87 -19.95 -2.06
C GLY A 181 13.09 -20.55 -0.91
N ASN A 182 13.79 -20.79 0.20
CA ASN A 182 13.21 -21.41 1.41
C ASN A 182 13.29 -20.51 2.64
N GLY A 183 13.69 -19.23 2.48
CA GLY A 183 13.92 -18.30 3.59
C GLY A 183 15.36 -18.30 4.11
N ASN A 184 16.21 -19.23 3.66
CA ASN A 184 17.64 -19.31 4.02
C ASN A 184 18.53 -18.86 2.85
N SER A 185 19.85 -18.82 3.06
CA SER A 185 20.79 -18.55 1.99
C SER A 185 20.91 -19.72 1.00
N LEU A 186 20.93 -19.40 -0.28
CA LEU A 186 21.39 -20.30 -1.34
C LEU A 186 22.81 -19.91 -1.75
N SER A 187 23.55 -20.88 -2.30
CA SER A 187 24.88 -20.63 -2.85
C SER A 187 25.08 -21.28 -4.22
N HIS A 188 25.99 -20.73 -5.00
CA HIS A 188 26.41 -21.28 -6.27
C HIS A 188 27.93 -21.27 -6.36
N THR A 189 28.51 -22.41 -6.69
CA THR A 189 29.96 -22.54 -6.87
C THR A 189 30.30 -22.79 -8.34
N GLN A 190 31.04 -21.85 -8.91
CA GLN A 190 31.53 -21.89 -10.29
C GLN A 190 33.04 -22.18 -10.28
N ALA A 191 33.50 -23.05 -11.17
CA ALA A 191 34.92 -23.20 -11.44
C ALA A 191 35.43 -21.97 -12.21
N LEU A 192 36.52 -21.38 -11.74
CA LEU A 192 37.25 -20.31 -12.41
C LEU A 192 38.10 -20.93 -13.52
N ASN A 193 37.79 -20.57 -14.75
CA ASN A 193 38.60 -20.85 -15.92
C ASN A 193 39.48 -19.61 -16.25
N THR A 194 40.25 -19.67 -17.32
CA THR A 194 41.17 -18.58 -17.71
C THR A 194 40.46 -17.32 -18.24
N GLU A 195 39.13 -17.34 -18.39
CA GLU A 195 38.36 -16.20 -18.89
C GLU A 195 37.65 -15.48 -17.74
N SER A 196 37.81 -14.17 -17.69
CA SER A 196 37.01 -13.32 -16.81
C SER A 196 35.53 -13.42 -17.20
N ALA A 197 34.66 -13.45 -16.19
CA ALA A 197 33.22 -13.49 -16.40
C ALA A 197 32.50 -12.75 -15.28
N PHE A 198 31.31 -12.30 -15.61
CA PHE A 198 30.37 -11.66 -14.70
C PHE A 198 29.31 -12.69 -14.29
N LEU A 199 28.93 -12.66 -13.01
CA LEU A 199 27.83 -13.45 -12.48
C LEU A 199 26.79 -12.51 -11.91
N ARG A 200 25.52 -12.87 -12.09
CA ARG A 200 24.40 -12.24 -11.38
C ARG A 200 23.43 -13.31 -10.92
N VAL A 201 22.69 -13.00 -9.87
CA VAL A 201 21.50 -13.75 -9.47
C VAL A 201 20.30 -12.93 -9.96
N ILE A 202 19.25 -13.58 -10.44
CA ILE A 202 17.98 -12.95 -10.83
C ILE A 202 16.81 -13.71 -10.21
N ILE A 203 15.67 -13.04 -10.14
CA ILE A 203 14.35 -13.65 -10.02
C ILE A 203 13.82 -13.74 -11.46
N PRO A 204 13.61 -14.95 -12.02
CA PRO A 204 13.20 -15.15 -13.41
C PRO A 204 11.74 -14.79 -13.66
#